data_AF-D8Q8B6-F1
#
_entry.id   AF-D8Q8B6-F1
#
_cell.length_a   1.000
_cell.length_b   1.000
_cell.length_c   1.000
_cell.angle_alpha   90.00
_cell.angle_beta   90.00
_cell.angle_gamma   90.00
#
_symmetry.space_group_name_H-M   'P 1'
#
loop_
_entity.id
_entity.type
_entity.pdbx_description
1 polymer ?
#
loop_
_entity_poly.entity_id
_entity_poly.type
_entity_poly.pdbx_seq_one_letter_code
_entity_poly.pdbx_strand_id
1 'polypeptide(L)'
;TVDSCKCRSAARQLVEVGLFPCAPQRPSLAVDMNVLDFARLLFLNISPNVTAWCKATEAFLLARSHKLNYSDNLRKRFGAALLWYTYLYD
;
A
#
# COMPACT_ATOMS: atom_id res chain seq x y z
N THR A 1 -8.69 -5.54 12.65
CA THR A 1 -7.62 -4.85 13.40
C THR A 1 -6.55 -5.87 13.69
N VAL A 2 -5.29 -5.62 13.33
CA VAL A 2 -4.20 -6.58 13.57
C VAL A 2 -3.69 -6.36 15.00
N ASP A 3 -3.66 -7.40 15.83
CA ASP A 3 -3.10 -7.34 17.17
C ASP A 3 -1.58 -7.24 17.08
N SER A 4 -1.05 -6.04 17.35
CA SER A 4 0.38 -5.78 17.27
C SER A 4 1.08 -6.03 18.62
N CYS A 5 2.01 -6.98 18.71
CA CYS A 5 2.91 -7.13 19.87
C CYS A 5 3.88 -5.94 19.88
N LYS A 6 4.08 -5.26 21.02
CA LYS A 6 5.13 -4.22 21.17
C LYS A 6 6.57 -4.76 21.03
N CYS A 7 6.68 -6.08 20.95
CA CYS A 7 7.87 -6.91 20.99
C CYS A 7 8.58 -6.99 19.62
N ARG A 8 7.84 -6.71 18.53
CA ARG A 8 8.35 -6.66 17.15
C ARG A 8 7.82 -5.38 16.48
N SER A 9 8.52 -4.86 15.48
CA SER A 9 8.03 -3.70 14.74
C SER A 9 6.71 -4.05 14.04
N ALA A 10 5.74 -3.13 14.07
CA ALA A 10 4.45 -3.30 13.40
C ALA A 10 4.63 -3.61 11.91
N ALA A 11 5.68 -3.04 11.29
CA ALA A 11 6.07 -3.33 9.92
C ALA A 11 6.37 -4.83 9.68
N ARG A 12 7.11 -5.49 10.57
CA ARG A 12 7.41 -6.94 10.44
C ARG A 12 6.17 -7.81 10.60
N GLN A 13 5.32 -7.48 11.56
CA GLN A 13 4.09 -8.24 11.81
C GLN A 13 3.11 -8.13 10.64
N LEU A 14 3.02 -6.97 9.99
CA LEU A 14 2.21 -6.81 8.78
C LEU A 14 2.75 -7.69 7.64
N VAL A 15 4.06 -7.71 7.44
CA VAL A 15 4.72 -8.51 6.39
C VAL A 15 4.51 -10.00 6.61
N GLU A 16 4.58 -10.48 7.86
CA GLU A 16 4.29 -11.89 8.21
C GLU A 16 2.86 -12.32 7.83
N VAL A 17 1.92 -11.37 7.75
CA VAL A 17 0.50 -11.61 7.38
C VAL A 17 0.23 -11.30 5.89
N GLY A 18 1.26 -10.98 5.10
CA GLY A 18 1.12 -10.67 3.67
C GLY A 18 0.70 -9.23 3.37
N LEU A 19 0.79 -8.34 4.34
CA LEU A 19 0.52 -6.91 4.20
C LEU A 19 1.82 -6.11 4.23
N PHE A 20 2.04 -5.26 3.22
CA PHE A 20 3.22 -4.42 3.16
C PHE A 20 2.93 -3.01 3.71
N PRO A 21 3.71 -2.52 4.68
CA PRO A 21 3.51 -1.20 5.27
C PRO A 21 3.98 -0.08 4.32
N CYS A 22 3.31 1.08 4.39
CA CYS A 22 3.74 2.27 3.64
C CYS A 22 5.04 2.92 4.18
N ALA A 23 5.42 2.61 5.42
CA ALA A 23 6.61 3.15 6.06
C ALA A 23 7.14 2.17 7.13
N PRO A 24 8.47 2.03 7.27
CA PRO A 24 9.07 1.08 8.22
C PRO A 24 8.92 1.48 9.69
N GLN A 25 8.95 2.78 10.02
CA GLN A 25 8.89 3.26 11.41
C GLN A 25 7.47 3.58 11.91
N ARG A 26 6.59 4.09 11.05
CA ARG A 26 5.21 4.47 11.43
C ARG A 26 4.22 4.11 10.32
N PRO A 27 3.84 2.83 10.20
CA PRO A 27 2.91 2.39 9.16
C PRO A 27 1.54 3.04 9.40
N SER A 28 1.09 3.84 8.43
CA SER A 28 -0.21 4.52 8.46
C SER A 28 -1.20 3.93 7.44
N LEU A 29 -0.69 3.09 6.55
CA LEU A 29 -1.41 2.29 5.57
C LEU A 29 -0.62 1.00 5.38
N ALA A 30 -1.32 -0.12 5.26
CA ALA A 30 -0.76 -1.37 4.81
C ALA A 30 -1.50 -1.80 3.55
N VAL A 31 -0.78 -2.26 2.54
CA VAL A 31 -1.31 -2.69 1.25
C VAL A 31 -0.99 -4.17 1.08
N ASP A 32 -1.94 -4.94 0.57
CA ASP A 32 -1.72 -6.36 0.28
C ASP A 32 -0.56 -6.55 -0.72
N MET A 33 0.32 -7.52 -0.45
CA MET A 33 1.49 -7.77 -1.31
C MET A 33 1.09 -8.18 -2.73
N ASN A 34 0.00 -8.91 -2.92
CA ASN A 34 -0.47 -9.29 -4.26
C ASN A 34 -0.94 -8.07 -5.05
N VAL A 35 -1.57 -7.10 -4.37
CA VAL A 35 -1.98 -5.84 -5.01
C VAL A 35 -0.77 -5.00 -5.39
N LEU A 36 0.28 -4.99 -4.56
CA LEU A 36 1.54 -4.33 -4.88
C LEU A 36 2.26 -4.97 -6.06
N ASP A 37 2.29 -6.31 -6.11
CA ASP A 37 2.90 -7.03 -7.22
C ASP A 37 2.13 -6.82 -8.53
N PHE A 38 0.80 -6.84 -8.48
CA PHE A 38 -0.05 -6.45 -9.61
C PHE A 38 0.24 -5.01 -10.07
N ALA A 39 0.33 -4.06 -9.15
CA ALA A 39 0.63 -2.67 -9.49
C ALA A 39 2.04 -2.49 -10.08
N ARG A 40 3.03 -3.23 -9.58
CA ARG A 40 4.39 -3.27 -10.13
C ARG A 40 4.39 -3.80 -11.56
N LEU A 41 3.74 -4.94 -11.81
CA LEU A 41 3.60 -5.52 -13.15
C LEU A 41 2.82 -4.60 -14.09
N LEU A 42 1.78 -3.95 -13.61
CA LEU A 42 1.00 -2.98 -14.37
C LEU A 42 1.87 -1.80 -14.84
N PHE A 43 2.73 -1.28 -13.96
CA PHE A 43 3.60 -0.15 -14.28
C PHE A 43 4.82 -0.52 -15.14
N LEU A 44 5.14 -1.82 -15.28
CA LEU A 44 6.09 -2.28 -16.30
C LEU A 44 5.46 -2.28 -17.70
N ASN A 45 4.14 -2.46 -17.80
CA ASN A 45 3.42 -2.55 -19.07
C ASN A 45 2.74 -1.23 -19.48
N ILE A 46 2.54 -0.30 -18.53
CA ILE A 46 1.86 0.98 -18.73
C ILE A 46 2.65 2.07 -18.00
N SER A 47 2.70 3.28 -18.57
CA SER A 47 3.34 4.42 -17.92
C SER A 47 2.86 4.59 -16.47
N PRO A 48 3.77 4.67 -15.47
CA PRO A 48 3.43 4.64 -14.05
C PRO A 48 2.62 5.87 -13.65
N ASN A 49 1.29 5.73 -13.66
CA ASN A 49 0.37 6.76 -13.19
C ASN A 49 -0.21 6.40 -11.82
N VAL A 50 0.62 6.55 -10.80
CA VAL A 50 0.24 6.34 -9.39
C VAL A 50 -1.00 7.17 -9.02
N THR A 51 -1.15 8.36 -9.60
CA THR A 51 -2.32 9.23 -9.33
C THR A 51 -3.61 8.65 -9.87
N ALA A 52 -3.63 8.17 -11.13
CA ALA A 52 -4.79 7.53 -11.71
C ALA A 52 -5.14 6.22 -10.99
N TRP A 53 -4.13 5.42 -10.65
CA TRP A 53 -4.31 4.20 -9.87
C TRP A 53 -4.94 4.48 -8.49
N CYS A 54 -4.44 5.48 -7.77
CA CYS A 54 -4.99 5.87 -6.47
C CYS A 54 -6.42 6.41 -6.59
N LYS A 55 -6.71 7.24 -7.60
CA LYS A 55 -8.08 7.74 -7.83
C LYS A 55 -9.06 6.61 -8.17
N ALA A 56 -8.64 5.67 -9.01
CA ALA A 56 -9.46 4.50 -9.37
C ALA A 56 -9.74 3.61 -8.15
N THR A 57 -8.72 3.36 -7.32
CA THR A 57 -8.87 2.57 -6.09
C THR A 57 -9.71 3.28 -5.03
N GLU A 58 -9.57 4.60 -4.87
CA GLU A 58 -10.46 5.40 -4.01
C GLU A 58 -11.91 5.32 -4.48
N ALA A 59 -12.17 5.50 -5.78
CA ALA A 59 -13.51 5.40 -6.34
C ALA A 59 -14.10 3.99 -6.15
N PHE A 60 -13.29 2.95 -6.36
CA PHE A 60 -13.69 1.56 -6.15
C PHE A 60 -14.07 1.27 -4.69
N LEU A 61 -13.27 1.76 -3.73
CA LEU A 61 -13.54 1.60 -2.30
C LEU A 61 -14.75 2.42 -1.85
N LEU A 62 -14.90 3.64 -2.37
CA LEU A 62 -16.04 4.50 -2.11
C LEU A 62 -17.35 3.86 -2.57
N ALA A 63 -17.35 3.22 -3.74
CA ALA A 63 -18.51 2.47 -4.26
C ALA A 63 -18.90 1.29 -3.36
N ARG A 64 -17.96 0.76 -2.57
CA ARG A 64 -18.18 -0.30 -1.57
C ARG A 64 -18.39 0.24 -0.15
N SER A 65 -18.80 1.51 -0.02
CA SER A 65 -18.99 2.23 1.25
C SER A 65 -17.77 2.28 2.19
N HIS A 66 -16.57 1.96 1.68
CA HIS A 66 -15.32 2.13 2.39
C HIS A 66 -14.76 3.53 2.12
N LYS A 67 -15.14 4.49 2.98
CA LYS A 67 -14.64 5.87 2.89
C LYS A 67 -13.21 5.94 3.42
N LEU A 68 -12.26 6.11 2.50
CA LEU A 68 -10.90 6.46 2.87
C LEU A 68 -10.86 7.95 3.26
N ASN A 69 -10.69 8.26 4.53
CA ASN A 69 -10.56 9.64 5.03
C ASN A 69 -9.24 10.34 4.62
N TYR A 70 -8.49 9.78 3.67
CA TYR A 70 -7.11 10.15 3.36
C TYR A 70 -6.87 10.49 1.87
N SER A 71 -7.86 11.06 1.18
CA SER A 71 -7.84 11.32 -0.28
C SER A 71 -6.54 11.93 -0.85
N ASP A 72 -5.84 12.80 -0.11
CA ASP A 72 -4.54 13.35 -0.56
C ASP A 72 -3.30 12.54 -0.11
N ASN A 73 -3.45 11.72 0.93
CA ASN A 73 -2.37 10.95 1.51
C ASN A 73 -2.25 9.54 0.90
N LEU A 74 -3.28 9.01 0.24
CA LEU A 74 -3.23 7.67 -0.35
C LEU A 74 -2.14 7.61 -1.43
N ARG A 75 -2.11 8.58 -2.36
CA ARG A 75 -1.09 8.66 -3.41
C ARG A 75 0.33 8.64 -2.84
N LYS A 76 0.60 9.45 -1.82
CA LYS A 76 1.92 9.52 -1.17
C LYS A 76 2.29 8.21 -0.49
N ARG A 77 1.35 7.64 0.29
CA ARG A 77 1.58 6.41 1.06
C ARG A 77 1.71 5.18 0.17
N PHE A 78 0.85 5.06 -0.84
CA PHE A 78 0.92 3.98 -1.83
C PHE A 78 2.19 4.09 -2.67
N GLY A 79 2.55 5.30 -3.12
CA GLY A 79 3.80 5.54 -3.83
C GLY A 79 5.02 5.15 -3.00
N ALA A 80 5.05 5.50 -1.71
CA ALA A 80 6.10 5.06 -0.80
C ALA A 80 6.13 3.54 -0.62
N ALA A 81 4.98 2.91 -0.39
CA ALA A 81 4.88 1.45 -0.27
C ALA A 81 5.43 0.74 -1.52
N LEU A 82 5.01 1.19 -2.70
CA LEU A 82 5.44 0.63 -3.98
C LEU A 82 6.93 0.84 -4.25
N LEU A 83 7.47 2.02 -3.92
CA LEU A 83 8.90 2.29 -4.03
C LEU A 83 9.72 1.31 -3.19
N TRP A 84 9.38 1.16 -1.91
CA TRP A 84 10.08 0.25 -1.00
C TRP A 84 9.90 -1.22 -1.41
N TYR A 85 8.72 -1.60 -1.88
CA TYR A 85 8.46 -2.95 -2.38
C TYR A 85 9.27 -3.25 -3.63
N THR A 86 9.38 -2.30 -4.56
CA THR A 86 10.18 -2.45 -5.79
C THR A 86 11.66 -2.54 -5.47
N TYR A 87 12.17 -1.73 -4.54
CA TYR A 87 13.57 -1.79 -4.08
C TYR A 87 13.93 -3.12 -3.40
N LEU A 88 12.97 -3.81 -2.78
CA LEU A 88 13.21 -5.14 -2.18
C LEU A 88 13.15 -6.27 -3.22
N TYR A 89 12.63 -6.01 -4.41
CA TYR A 89 12.47 -6.99 -5.50
C TYR A 89 13.60 -6.91 -6.55
N ASP A 90 14.38 -5.84 -6.53
CA ASP A 90 15.55 -5.56 -7.39
C ASP A 90 16.83 -5.87 -6.62
#